data_AF-A0A957FRC0-F1
#
_entry.id   AF-A0A957FRC0-F1
#
_cell.length_a   1.000
_cell.length_b   1.000
_cell.length_c   1.000
_cell.angle_alpha   90.00
_cell.angle_beta   90.00
_cell.angle_gamma   90.00
#
_symmetry.space_group_name_H-M   'P 1'
#
loop_
_entity.id
_entity.type
_entity.pdbx_description
1 polymer ?
#
loop_
_entity_poly.entity_id
_entity_poly.type
_entity_poly.pdbx_seq_one_letter_code
_entity_poly.pdbx_strand_id
1 'polypeptide(L)'
;PDVWREAAQWYYAGLWEDHFIPNDNYVNSDLLAQGNTFGSGNVAMNPNHTWYTCCFEGANWDVAAIPTYNGNTTAKLHADTFGIMKASENPDAAFEVLGLMLGEFAPDLLEVYGAFPARASLQEQNLMQMQENFPDADLNVFVEALSFPDNPNHEAGMPNFLKASDAYNTFGSKYQTTPGLDLNAELDALQVELQGIFEEVE
;
A
#
# COMPACT_ATOMS: atom_id res chain seq x y z
N PRO A 1 12.72 -7.72 -13.88
CA PRO A 1 12.05 -7.50 -15.18
C PRO A 1 12.23 -6.05 -15.65
N ASP A 2 12.22 -5.77 -16.95
CA ASP A 2 12.53 -4.42 -17.48
C ASP A 2 11.58 -3.34 -16.95
N VAL A 3 10.29 -3.65 -16.80
CA VAL A 3 9.28 -2.73 -16.24
C VAL A 3 9.64 -2.21 -14.84
N TRP A 4 10.35 -3.01 -14.01
CA TRP A 4 10.81 -2.55 -12.70
C TRP A 4 11.95 -1.55 -12.80
N ARG A 5 12.82 -1.68 -13.81
CA ARG A 5 13.89 -0.72 -14.06
C ARG A 5 13.29 0.59 -14.58
N GLU A 6 12.33 0.51 -15.50
CA GLU A 6 11.60 1.67 -16.01
C GLU A 6 10.89 2.42 -14.87
N ALA A 7 10.18 1.70 -13.99
CA ALA A 7 9.53 2.28 -12.82
C ALA A 7 10.52 2.96 -11.87
N ALA A 8 11.65 2.31 -11.57
CA ALA A 8 12.69 2.89 -10.72
C ALA A 8 13.29 4.16 -11.34
N GLN A 9 13.56 4.16 -12.64
CA GLN A 9 14.08 5.32 -13.37
C GLN A 9 13.10 6.48 -13.37
N TRP A 10 11.82 6.22 -13.67
CA TRP A 10 10.77 7.25 -13.64
C TRP A 10 10.63 7.88 -12.26
N TYR A 11 10.60 7.05 -11.21
CA TYR A 11 10.48 7.54 -9.84
C TYR A 11 11.72 8.35 -9.41
N TYR A 12 12.92 7.86 -9.76
CA TYR A 12 14.17 8.57 -9.45
C TYR A 12 14.28 9.92 -10.17
N ALA A 13 13.89 10.00 -11.46
CA ALA A 13 13.81 11.25 -12.19
C ALA A 13 12.78 12.20 -11.57
N GLY A 14 11.62 11.67 -11.13
CA GLY A 14 10.60 12.45 -10.43
C GLY A 14 11.09 13.08 -9.12
N LEU A 15 12.04 12.44 -8.43
CA LEU A 15 12.68 12.97 -7.22
C LEU A 15 13.74 14.04 -7.53
N TRP A 16 14.65 13.74 -8.44
CA TRP A 16 15.94 14.43 -8.55
C TRP A 16 16.13 15.28 -9.80
N GLU A 17 15.30 15.08 -10.83
CA GLU A 17 15.35 15.84 -12.09
C GLU A 17 14.12 16.73 -12.24
N ASP A 18 12.93 16.14 -12.18
CA ASP A 18 11.67 16.84 -12.42
C ASP A 18 11.05 17.42 -11.14
N HIS A 19 11.47 16.92 -9.97
CA HIS A 19 11.08 17.38 -8.64
C HIS A 19 9.57 17.42 -8.36
N PHE A 20 8.78 16.56 -9.00
CA PHE A 20 7.34 16.41 -8.70
C PHE A 20 7.06 15.37 -7.60
N ILE A 21 8.06 14.57 -7.22
CA ILE A 21 7.99 13.64 -6.09
C ILE A 21 8.92 14.16 -4.98
N PRO A 22 8.45 14.29 -3.73
CA PRO A 22 9.31 14.70 -2.64
C PRO A 22 10.32 13.59 -2.29
N ASN A 23 11.59 13.96 -2.12
CA ASN A 23 12.61 13.05 -1.58
C ASN A 23 12.51 12.91 -0.06
N ASP A 24 13.30 11.99 0.50
CA ASP A 24 13.21 11.62 1.91
C ASP A 24 13.41 12.81 2.87
N ASN A 25 14.31 13.75 2.54
CA ASN A 25 14.52 14.95 3.35
C ASN A 25 13.26 15.84 3.40
N TYR A 26 12.53 15.95 2.29
CA TYR A 26 11.28 16.70 2.26
C TYR A 26 10.15 15.94 2.94
N VAL A 27 10.01 14.64 2.69
CA VAL A 27 8.99 13.79 3.33
C VAL A 27 9.08 13.91 4.86
N ASN A 28 10.28 13.87 5.41
CA ASN A 28 10.52 13.94 6.86
C ASN A 28 10.58 15.37 7.44
N SER A 29 10.37 16.40 6.62
CA SER A 29 10.41 17.79 7.08
C SER A 29 9.10 18.23 7.73
N ASP A 30 9.16 19.26 8.57
CA ASP A 30 7.96 19.92 9.11
C ASP A 30 7.05 20.46 7.99
N LEU A 31 7.62 20.84 6.84
CA LEU A 31 6.88 21.32 5.68
C LEU A 31 5.88 20.27 5.16
N LEU A 32 6.29 19.00 5.14
CA LEU A 32 5.44 17.89 4.70
C LEU A 32 4.90 17.05 5.87
N ALA A 33 4.76 17.68 7.05
CA ALA A 33 4.20 17.07 8.24
C ALA A 33 4.86 15.73 8.63
N GLN A 34 6.19 15.64 8.48
CA GLN A 34 7.01 14.51 8.97
C GLN A 34 6.48 13.13 8.51
N GLY A 35 6.10 13.02 7.24
CA GLY A 35 5.60 11.79 6.62
C GLY A 35 4.13 11.83 6.24
N ASN A 36 3.33 12.74 6.81
CA ASN A 36 1.94 12.95 6.39
C ASN A 36 1.83 13.94 5.21
N THR A 37 2.48 13.59 4.09
CA THR A 37 2.76 14.53 3.00
C THR A 37 1.51 15.14 2.38
N PHE A 38 0.45 14.36 2.13
CA PHE A 38 -0.83 14.88 1.62
C PHE A 38 -1.57 15.71 2.67
N GLY A 39 -1.69 15.20 3.89
CA GLY A 39 -2.31 15.90 5.02
C GLY A 39 -1.61 17.22 5.38
N SER A 40 -0.35 17.41 4.99
CA SER A 40 0.34 18.70 5.13
C SER A 40 -0.28 19.83 4.28
N GLY A 41 -1.08 19.51 3.27
CA GLY A 41 -1.64 20.45 2.30
C GLY A 41 -0.64 20.91 1.23
N ASN A 42 0.61 20.42 1.27
CA ASN A 42 1.68 20.81 0.34
C ASN A 42 1.96 19.76 -0.76
N VAL A 43 1.25 18.62 -0.75
CA VAL A 43 1.31 17.60 -1.81
C VAL A 43 -0.08 17.40 -2.40
N ALA A 44 -0.20 17.56 -3.72
CA ALA A 44 -1.49 17.57 -4.41
C ALA A 44 -2.12 16.18 -4.59
N MET A 45 -1.31 15.12 -4.70
CA MET A 45 -1.79 13.74 -4.91
C MET A 45 -0.91 12.77 -4.15
N ASN A 46 -1.51 11.74 -3.55
CA ASN A 46 -0.80 10.70 -2.82
C ASN A 46 -1.41 9.32 -3.12
N PRO A 47 -0.67 8.38 -3.73
CA PRO A 47 -1.14 7.01 -3.90
C PRO A 47 -1.22 6.36 -2.51
N ASN A 48 -2.43 6.04 -2.05
CA ASN A 48 -2.65 5.51 -0.72
C ASN A 48 -3.77 4.46 -0.71
N HIS A 49 -3.98 3.86 0.45
CA HIS A 49 -5.01 2.87 0.70
C HIS A 49 -6.19 3.49 1.46
N THR A 50 -7.31 2.76 1.50
CA THR A 50 -8.59 3.25 2.05
C THR A 50 -8.52 3.62 3.54
N TRP A 51 -7.57 3.07 4.31
CA TRP A 51 -7.39 3.43 5.72
C TRP A 51 -6.82 4.84 5.96
N TYR A 52 -6.35 5.53 4.92
CA TYR A 52 -5.84 6.90 5.04
C TYR A 52 -6.96 7.93 5.28
N THR A 53 -8.24 7.52 5.31
CA THR A 53 -9.37 8.41 5.61
C THR A 53 -9.35 9.08 6.98
N CYS A 54 -8.44 8.68 7.86
CA CYS A 54 -8.21 9.31 9.17
C CYS A 54 -7.39 10.61 9.11
N CYS A 55 -6.61 10.81 8.05
CA CYS A 55 -5.30 11.44 8.21
C CYS A 55 -5.03 12.59 7.22
N PHE A 56 -6.08 13.12 6.61
CA PHE A 56 -6.05 14.29 5.70
C PHE A 56 -6.64 15.57 6.32
N GLU A 57 -6.69 15.67 7.66
CA GLU A 57 -7.31 16.79 8.36
C GLU A 57 -6.85 18.15 7.80
N GLY A 58 -7.81 18.98 7.39
CA GLY A 58 -7.55 20.32 6.86
C GLY A 58 -7.34 20.40 5.33
N ALA A 59 -7.31 19.27 4.62
CA ALA A 59 -7.25 19.25 3.15
C ALA A 59 -8.65 19.09 2.53
N ASN A 60 -8.93 19.84 1.45
CA ASN A 60 -9.99 19.47 0.52
C ASN A 60 -9.49 18.32 -0.35
N TRP A 61 -10.21 17.21 -0.42
CA TRP A 61 -9.74 15.99 -1.06
C TRP A 61 -10.85 15.28 -1.81
N ASP A 62 -10.42 14.38 -2.69
CA ASP A 62 -11.27 13.44 -3.43
C ASP A 62 -10.43 12.18 -3.74
N VAL A 63 -11.06 11.11 -4.23
CA VAL A 63 -10.39 9.89 -4.68
C VAL A 63 -10.47 9.78 -6.20
N ALA A 64 -9.38 9.33 -6.79
CA ALA A 64 -9.34 8.94 -8.20
C ALA A 64 -8.63 7.59 -8.35
N ALA A 65 -8.85 6.93 -9.49
CA ALA A 65 -8.10 5.73 -9.84
C ALA A 65 -6.59 6.01 -9.94
N ILE A 66 -5.78 4.98 -9.63
CA ILE A 66 -4.33 5.07 -9.78
C ILE A 66 -3.97 5.32 -11.26
N PRO A 67 -3.08 6.29 -11.57
CA PRO A 67 -2.69 6.59 -12.94
C PRO A 67 -2.17 5.36 -13.69
N THR A 68 -2.53 5.26 -14.97
CA THR A 68 -2.10 4.14 -15.81
C THR A 68 -0.65 4.28 -16.26
N TYR A 69 0.05 3.16 -16.43
CA TYR A 69 1.26 3.06 -17.23
C TYR A 69 0.98 2.28 -18.52
N ASN A 70 1.20 2.89 -19.67
CA ASN A 70 0.89 2.30 -20.99
C ASN A 70 -0.55 1.74 -21.10
N GLY A 71 -1.52 2.45 -20.52
CA GLY A 71 -2.94 2.09 -20.54
C GLY A 71 -3.35 1.02 -19.52
N ASN A 72 -2.43 0.51 -18.71
CA ASN A 72 -2.73 -0.45 -17.64
C ASN A 72 -2.65 0.24 -16.28
N THR A 73 -3.63 -0.01 -15.43
CA THR A 73 -3.61 0.41 -14.01
C THR A 73 -3.56 -0.80 -13.10
N THR A 74 -3.15 -0.58 -11.86
CA THR A 74 -3.15 -1.57 -10.80
C THR A 74 -3.49 -0.87 -9.50
N ALA A 75 -4.41 -1.45 -8.75
CA ALA A 75 -4.76 -1.05 -7.40
C ALA A 75 -4.13 -2.06 -6.43
N LYS A 76 -3.05 -1.63 -5.78
CA LYS A 76 -2.37 -2.44 -4.76
C LYS A 76 -3.35 -2.81 -3.65
N LEU A 77 -3.55 -4.10 -3.41
CA LEU A 77 -4.49 -4.61 -2.42
C LEU A 77 -3.74 -5.22 -1.23
N HIS A 78 -4.05 -4.74 -0.02
CA HIS A 78 -3.70 -5.44 1.22
C HIS A 78 -4.90 -6.21 1.74
N ALA A 79 -4.67 -7.43 2.23
CA ALA A 79 -5.73 -8.27 2.76
C ALA A 79 -5.42 -8.69 4.20
N ASP A 80 -6.13 -8.07 5.14
CA ASP A 80 -6.12 -8.54 6.52
C ASP A 80 -7.03 -9.77 6.67
N THR A 81 -6.46 -10.85 7.19
CA THR A 81 -7.17 -12.10 7.40
C THR A 81 -6.97 -12.61 8.82
N PHE A 82 -7.97 -13.34 9.31
CA PHE A 82 -7.91 -13.99 10.60
C PHE A 82 -7.57 -15.47 10.41
N GLY A 83 -6.44 -15.89 10.98
CA GLY A 83 -5.97 -17.27 10.94
C GLY A 83 -6.05 -17.95 12.31
N ILE A 84 -6.51 -19.20 12.34
CA ILE A 84 -6.40 -20.06 13.53
C ILE A 84 -5.07 -20.81 13.44
N MET A 85 -4.15 -20.52 14.37
CA MET A 85 -2.85 -21.19 14.39
C MET A 85 -3.01 -22.69 14.64
N LYS A 86 -2.19 -23.50 13.96
CA LYS A 86 -2.13 -24.97 14.17
C LYS A 86 -1.85 -25.37 15.62
N ALA A 87 -1.16 -24.52 16.37
CA ALA A 87 -0.84 -24.72 17.78
C ALA A 87 -1.99 -24.37 18.75
N SER A 88 -3.14 -23.91 18.26
CA SER A 88 -4.29 -23.60 19.13
C SER A 88 -4.72 -24.85 19.91
N GLU A 89 -4.81 -24.73 21.23
CA GLU A 89 -5.28 -25.80 22.11
C GLU A 89 -6.80 -25.99 22.02
N ASN A 90 -7.54 -25.00 21.52
CA ASN A 90 -8.99 -25.00 21.40
C ASN A 90 -9.44 -24.49 20.01
N PRO A 91 -9.12 -25.21 18.92
CA PRO A 91 -9.40 -24.74 17.56
C PRO A 91 -10.91 -24.60 17.28
N ASP A 92 -11.74 -25.45 17.87
CA ASP A 92 -13.20 -25.40 17.68
C ASP A 92 -13.81 -24.13 18.31
N ALA A 93 -13.40 -23.80 19.54
CA ALA A 93 -13.83 -22.56 20.20
C ALA A 93 -13.30 -21.32 19.47
N ALA A 94 -12.05 -21.36 18.98
CA ALA A 94 -11.49 -20.28 18.17
C ALA A 94 -12.28 -20.10 16.85
N PHE A 95 -12.72 -21.20 16.24
CA PHE A 95 -13.57 -21.16 15.04
C PHE A 95 -14.96 -20.60 15.35
N GLU A 96 -15.55 -20.93 16.50
CA GLU A 96 -16.82 -20.35 16.95
C GLU A 96 -16.71 -18.82 17.10
N VAL A 97 -15.68 -18.33 17.78
CA VAL A 97 -15.43 -16.88 17.93
C VAL A 97 -15.20 -16.22 16.58
N LEU A 98 -14.38 -16.81 15.71
CA LEU A 98 -14.16 -16.28 14.37
C LEU A 98 -15.46 -16.24 13.55
N GLY A 99 -16.30 -17.26 13.69
CA GLY A 99 -17.62 -17.33 13.07
C GLY A 99 -18.54 -16.21 13.54
N LEU A 100 -18.53 -15.88 14.85
CA LEU A 100 -19.28 -14.76 15.41
C LEU A 100 -18.74 -13.41 14.91
N MET A 101 -17.42 -13.20 14.97
CA MET A 101 -16.76 -11.97 14.50
C MET A 101 -17.05 -11.68 13.03
N LEU A 102 -16.96 -12.71 12.19
CA LEU A 102 -17.24 -12.58 10.78
C LEU A 102 -18.75 -12.70 10.49
N GLY A 103 -19.60 -13.06 11.43
CA GLY A 103 -21.03 -13.28 11.23
C GLY A 103 -21.85 -12.16 11.84
N GLU A 104 -22.34 -12.43 13.05
CA GLU A 104 -23.18 -11.54 13.85
C GLU A 104 -22.53 -10.18 14.09
N PHE A 105 -21.24 -10.15 14.41
CA PHE A 105 -20.51 -8.93 14.75
C PHE A 105 -19.75 -8.32 13.57
N ALA A 106 -20.00 -8.75 12.34
CA ALA A 106 -19.31 -8.21 11.18
C ALA A 106 -19.49 -6.69 11.01
N PRO A 107 -20.68 -6.09 11.24
CA PRO A 107 -20.84 -4.63 11.18
C PRO A 107 -19.99 -3.91 12.23
N ASP A 108 -20.02 -4.37 13.48
CA ASP A 108 -19.24 -3.79 14.59
C ASP A 108 -17.73 -3.91 14.32
N LEU A 109 -17.31 -5.07 13.78
CA LEU A 109 -15.93 -5.29 13.38
C LEU A 109 -15.51 -4.28 12.31
N LEU A 110 -16.32 -4.02 11.29
CA LEU A 110 -15.99 -3.05 10.24
C LEU A 110 -15.87 -1.63 10.77
N GLU A 111 -16.76 -1.23 11.69
CA GLU A 111 -16.71 0.09 12.33
C GLU A 111 -15.42 0.28 13.13
N VAL A 112 -15.04 -0.71 13.94
CA VAL A 112 -13.81 -0.64 14.77
C VAL A 112 -12.55 -0.76 13.94
N TYR A 113 -12.56 -1.65 12.94
CA TYR A 113 -11.38 -1.98 12.15
C TYR A 113 -11.08 -0.92 11.08
N GLY A 114 -12.10 -0.17 10.63
CA GLY A 114 -11.93 0.92 9.66
C GLY A 114 -11.52 0.48 8.25
N ALA A 115 -11.59 -0.83 7.96
CA ALA A 115 -11.26 -1.37 6.64
C ALA A 115 -12.49 -1.50 5.75
N PHE A 116 -12.23 -1.52 4.44
CA PHE A 116 -13.25 -1.80 3.44
C PHE A 116 -13.59 -3.30 3.44
N PRO A 117 -14.88 -3.70 3.51
CA PRO A 117 -15.25 -5.10 3.65
C PRO A 117 -14.93 -5.93 2.39
N ALA A 118 -14.27 -7.06 2.58
CA ALA A 118 -14.05 -8.06 1.53
C ALA A 118 -15.35 -8.74 1.05
N ARG A 119 -16.41 -8.75 1.88
CA ARG A 119 -17.71 -9.31 1.50
C ARG A 119 -18.50 -8.30 0.69
N ALA A 120 -18.74 -8.62 -0.59
CA ALA A 120 -19.53 -7.80 -1.50
C ALA A 120 -20.89 -7.37 -0.92
N SER A 121 -21.56 -8.25 -0.16
CA SER A 121 -22.87 -7.94 0.46
C SER A 121 -22.83 -6.84 1.53
N LEU A 122 -21.64 -6.44 1.99
CA LEU A 122 -21.45 -5.38 3.00
C LEU A 122 -20.90 -4.08 2.40
N GLN A 123 -20.45 -4.10 1.14
CA GLN A 123 -19.76 -2.97 0.51
C GLN A 123 -20.68 -1.78 0.26
N GLU A 124 -21.90 -2.01 -0.25
CA GLU A 124 -22.86 -0.93 -0.52
C GLU A 124 -23.22 -0.15 0.75
N GLN A 125 -23.58 -0.86 1.83
CA GLN A 125 -23.90 -0.22 3.10
C GLN A 125 -22.69 0.49 3.71
N ASN A 126 -21.49 -0.09 3.61
CA ASN A 126 -20.28 0.53 4.12
C ASN A 126 -19.94 1.83 3.36
N LEU A 127 -20.06 1.85 2.02
CA LEU A 127 -19.89 3.06 1.23
C LEU A 127 -20.90 4.15 1.62
N MET A 128 -22.18 3.78 1.81
CA MET A 128 -23.19 4.74 2.26
C MET A 128 -22.82 5.39 3.61
N GLN A 129 -22.35 4.59 4.57
CA GLN A 129 -21.90 5.10 5.88
C GLN A 129 -20.66 5.99 5.75
N MET A 130 -19.70 5.63 4.89
CA MET A 130 -18.53 6.47 4.64
C MET A 130 -18.91 7.80 3.98
N GLN A 131 -19.88 7.79 3.05
CA GLN A 131 -20.36 9.01 2.38
C GLN A 131 -21.02 10.00 3.35
N GLU A 132 -21.58 9.54 4.48
CA GLU A 132 -22.09 10.45 5.52
C GLU A 132 -20.97 11.32 6.13
N ASN A 133 -19.77 10.76 6.25
CA ASN A 133 -18.58 11.47 6.74
C ASN A 133 -17.86 12.23 5.61
N PHE A 134 -17.97 11.76 4.38
CA PHE A 134 -17.24 12.26 3.21
C PHE A 134 -18.18 12.51 2.03
N PRO A 135 -19.11 13.48 2.14
CA PRO A 135 -20.23 13.63 1.20
C PRO A 135 -19.81 13.97 -0.23
N ASP A 136 -18.65 14.60 -0.40
CA ASP A 136 -18.17 15.06 -1.70
C ASP A 136 -17.16 14.11 -2.37
N ALA A 137 -16.71 13.05 -1.68
CA ALA A 137 -15.70 12.13 -2.21
C ALA A 137 -16.32 11.07 -3.13
N ASP A 138 -15.63 10.71 -4.22
CA ASP A 138 -16.02 9.62 -5.12
C ASP A 138 -15.58 8.24 -4.57
N LEU A 139 -16.29 7.78 -3.53
CA LEU A 139 -15.94 6.53 -2.85
C LEU A 139 -16.23 5.27 -3.69
N ASN A 140 -16.93 5.39 -4.83
CA ASN A 140 -17.15 4.26 -5.74
C ASN A 140 -15.83 3.69 -6.29
N VAL A 141 -14.81 4.53 -6.39
CA VAL A 141 -13.46 4.14 -6.81
C VAL A 141 -12.92 2.98 -5.97
N PHE A 142 -13.30 2.86 -4.69
CA PHE A 142 -12.86 1.75 -3.83
C PHE A 142 -13.37 0.39 -4.32
N VAL A 143 -14.61 0.32 -4.80
CA VAL A 143 -15.20 -0.92 -5.35
C VAL A 143 -14.65 -1.19 -6.74
N GLU A 144 -14.54 -0.15 -7.58
CA GLU A 144 -14.01 -0.29 -8.95
C GLU A 144 -12.57 -0.79 -8.95
N ALA A 145 -11.74 -0.29 -8.03
CA ALA A 145 -10.35 -0.70 -7.86
C ALA A 145 -10.17 -2.20 -7.60
N LEU A 146 -11.17 -2.89 -7.01
CA LEU A 146 -11.12 -4.34 -6.79
C LEU A 146 -11.05 -5.16 -8.10
N SER A 147 -11.36 -4.54 -9.25
CA SER A 147 -11.19 -5.16 -10.57
C SER A 147 -9.75 -5.12 -11.10
N PHE A 148 -8.84 -4.43 -10.40
CA PHE A 148 -7.46 -4.19 -10.85
C PHE A 148 -6.39 -4.61 -9.81
N PRO A 149 -6.49 -5.77 -9.14
CA PRO A 149 -5.51 -6.17 -8.13
C PRO A 149 -4.10 -6.37 -8.72
N ASP A 150 -3.07 -6.15 -7.92
CA ASP A 150 -1.70 -6.52 -8.27
C ASP A 150 -1.54 -8.05 -8.36
N ASN A 151 -0.91 -8.54 -9.43
CA ASN A 151 -0.62 -9.96 -9.61
C ASN A 151 0.69 -10.16 -10.40
N PRO A 152 1.73 -10.78 -9.81
CA PRO A 152 1.81 -11.21 -8.41
C PRO A 152 1.67 -10.01 -7.46
N ASN A 153 0.98 -10.22 -6.33
CA ASN A 153 0.84 -9.16 -5.34
C ASN A 153 2.10 -9.05 -4.46
N HIS A 154 2.29 -7.89 -3.87
CA HIS A 154 3.41 -7.61 -2.98
C HIS A 154 3.36 -8.37 -1.63
N GLU A 155 2.23 -8.97 -1.26
CA GLU A 155 2.09 -9.86 -0.09
C GLU A 155 2.35 -11.33 -0.43
N ALA A 156 2.68 -11.63 -1.69
CA ALA A 156 3.00 -12.98 -2.11
C ALA A 156 4.25 -13.51 -1.40
N GLY A 157 4.33 -14.83 -1.27
CA GLY A 157 5.46 -15.48 -0.61
C GLY A 157 6.79 -15.08 -1.25
N MET A 158 7.63 -14.39 -0.49
CA MET A 158 8.99 -14.01 -0.88
C MET A 158 10.01 -14.89 -0.14
N PRO A 159 10.94 -15.56 -0.85
CA PRO A 159 11.99 -16.34 -0.20
C PRO A 159 12.81 -15.49 0.75
N ASN A 160 13.11 -16.02 1.94
CA ASN A 160 13.93 -15.35 2.95
C ASN A 160 13.44 -13.91 3.24
N PHE A 161 12.12 -13.77 3.42
CA PHE A 161 11.37 -12.52 3.44
C PHE A 161 12.07 -11.36 4.19
N LEU A 162 12.59 -11.61 5.39
CA LEU A 162 13.19 -10.55 6.22
C LEU A 162 14.48 -10.00 5.59
N LYS A 163 15.36 -10.86 5.08
CA LYS A 163 16.60 -10.43 4.41
C LYS A 163 16.30 -9.72 3.10
N ALA A 164 15.38 -10.27 2.30
CA ALA A 164 15.00 -9.66 1.03
C ALA A 164 14.35 -8.27 1.25
N SER A 165 13.48 -8.15 2.27
CA SER A 165 12.90 -6.86 2.67
C SER A 165 13.96 -5.84 3.09
N ASP A 166 14.98 -6.26 3.83
CA ASP A 166 16.09 -5.38 4.25
C ASP A 166 16.91 -4.87 3.05
N ALA A 167 17.20 -5.74 2.08
CA ALA A 167 17.87 -5.36 0.83
C ALA A 167 17.05 -4.34 0.03
N TYR A 168 15.74 -4.57 -0.12
CA TYR A 168 14.83 -3.62 -0.78
C TYR A 168 14.77 -2.27 -0.06
N ASN A 169 14.67 -2.27 1.27
CA ASN A 169 14.61 -1.04 2.07
C ASN A 169 15.93 -0.26 1.99
N THR A 170 17.06 -0.96 1.98
CA THR A 170 18.39 -0.34 1.86
C THR A 170 18.57 0.34 0.51
N PHE A 171 18.22 -0.35 -0.58
CA PHE A 171 18.19 0.27 -1.92
C PHE A 171 17.22 1.45 -1.97
N GLY A 172 16.02 1.28 -1.38
CA GLY A 172 14.99 2.30 -1.24
C GLY A 172 15.50 3.60 -0.62
N SER A 173 16.07 3.48 0.57
CA SER A 173 16.65 4.61 1.30
C SER A 173 17.78 5.28 0.51
N LYS A 174 18.65 4.50 -0.14
CA LYS A 174 19.76 5.03 -0.94
C LYS A 174 19.26 5.90 -2.10
N TYR A 175 18.31 5.40 -2.90
CA TYR A 175 17.84 6.16 -4.06
C TYR A 175 17.02 7.40 -3.65
N GLN A 176 16.30 7.36 -2.52
CA GLN A 176 15.50 8.49 -2.03
C GLN A 176 16.32 9.59 -1.34
N THR A 177 17.58 9.32 -1.00
CA THR A 177 18.46 10.27 -0.28
C THR A 177 19.68 10.72 -1.09
N THR A 178 20.02 10.01 -2.18
CA THR A 178 21.26 10.26 -2.92
C THR A 178 20.98 10.68 -4.37
N PRO A 179 21.25 11.95 -4.76
CA PRO A 179 21.20 12.38 -6.16
C PRO A 179 22.43 11.91 -6.95
N GLY A 180 22.29 11.77 -8.27
CA GLY A 180 23.38 11.44 -9.19
C GLY A 180 23.87 9.98 -9.17
N LEU A 181 23.02 9.04 -8.74
CA LEU A 181 23.32 7.61 -8.79
C LEU A 181 23.38 7.08 -10.23
N ASP A 182 24.25 6.11 -10.46
CA ASP A 182 24.12 5.20 -11.60
C ASP A 182 23.04 4.16 -11.26
N LEU A 183 21.79 4.52 -11.48
CA LEU A 183 20.66 3.70 -11.07
C LEU A 183 20.66 2.30 -11.72
N ASN A 184 21.20 2.17 -12.92
CA ASN A 184 21.30 0.86 -13.57
C ASN A 184 22.29 -0.05 -12.83
N ALA A 185 23.46 0.49 -12.44
CA ALA A 185 24.42 -0.25 -11.63
C ALA A 185 23.85 -0.62 -10.25
N GLU A 186 23.08 0.26 -9.63
CA GLU A 186 22.43 -0.02 -8.33
C GLU A 186 21.36 -1.12 -8.44
N LEU A 187 20.56 -1.11 -9.52
CA LEU A 187 19.57 -2.15 -9.79
C LEU A 187 20.22 -3.50 -10.14
N ASP A 188 21.36 -3.49 -10.84
CA ASP A 188 22.16 -4.70 -11.10
C ASP A 188 22.68 -5.30 -9.79
N ALA A 189 23.20 -4.45 -8.89
CA ALA A 189 23.67 -4.88 -7.58
C ALA A 189 22.53 -5.46 -6.73
N LEU A 190 21.38 -4.78 -6.67
CA LEU A 190 20.19 -5.27 -5.96
C LEU A 190 19.73 -6.64 -6.48
N GLN A 191 19.72 -6.81 -7.81
CA GLN A 191 19.32 -8.09 -8.41
C GLN A 191 20.26 -9.24 -7.99
N VAL A 192 21.58 -8.99 -7.98
CA VAL A 192 22.57 -9.99 -7.55
C VAL A 192 22.39 -10.32 -6.06
N GLU A 193 22.18 -9.30 -5.22
CA GLU A 193 21.97 -9.48 -3.78
C GLU A 193 20.71 -10.30 -3.49
N LEU A 194 19.58 -9.95 -4.09
CA LEU A 194 18.32 -10.67 -3.93
C LEU A 194 18.43 -12.12 -4.42
N GLN A 195 19.10 -12.35 -5.55
CA GLN A 195 19.33 -13.71 -6.05
C GLN A 195 20.10 -14.56 -5.02
N GLY A 196 21.18 -14.02 -4.45
CA GLY A 196 21.93 -14.70 -3.40
C GLY A 196 21.10 -14.98 -2.14
N ILE A 197 20.24 -14.03 -1.73
CA ILE A 197 19.33 -14.18 -0.59
C ILE A 197 18.31 -15.30 -0.83
N PHE A 198 17.78 -15.41 -2.06
CA PHE A 198 16.79 -16.42 -2.41
C PHE A 198 17.40 -17.82 -2.47
N GLU A 199 18.61 -17.96 -3.00
CA GLU A 199 19.35 -19.24 -3.07
C GLU A 199 19.67 -19.84 -1.69
N GLU A 200 19.65 -19.06 -0.59
CA GLU A 200 19.87 -19.58 0.76
C GLU A 200 18.78 -20.55 1.25
N VAL A 201 17.59 -20.49 0.66
CA VAL A 201 16.39 -21.24 1.10
C VAL A 201 15.78 -22.12 0.01
N GLU A 202 16.45 -22.23 -1.14
CA GLU A 202 16.12 -23.19 -2.21
C GLU A 202 16.62 -24.62 -1.92
#